data_AF-A0A6P8I593-F1
#
_entry.id   AF-A0A6P8I593-F1
#
_cell.length_a   1.000
_cell.length_b   1.000
_cell.length_c   1.000
_cell.angle_alpha   90.00
_cell.angle_beta   90.00
_cell.angle_gamma   90.00
#
_symmetry.space_group_name_H-M   'P 1'
#
loop_
_entity.id
_entity.type
_entity.pdbx_description
1 polymer ?
#
loop_
_entity_poly.entity_id
_entity_poly.type
_entity_poly.pdbx_seq_one_letter_code
_entity_poly.pdbx_strand_id
1 'polypeptide(L)'
;MLDSSLGPPKAKKFVTECSNRRTFSPLSFTPTHRLHVPSNTRIFQPDEMASSIIQPPSLLTHLSEEVLVLILEYLDFRSLITLSKTCRLFHRLCLSDLIWRHRCKVDFGLYVKWVEYSYLYLYEMFYKAEILKNDHNFFRPVSQLKTSVIVWYLLSSEPPSHSVSHLTPSQAKSIWGLTDKCLETHYEESQQDHDDHQEADYPSSYYEWRTLYKIFVKKHGGIIPMQNYVLKRCLRNRQALEEHYQLSLHSSRQQKWYQYLEDREMGNHKALKALTEHMRPTTHNYMLHQITTKYIDGRLKGGFKTVKAYAEFCGYFKNWLDAKSIKLWPPRQGEMVAQDYRHCLKYVNRELAPIAEEVELTLTHFLSKAKPYIERLHEVWLWQNRKDTAYRKEHRPSAVVREHRYCKEFLEKGNLEYFSKLKLYFERKEIVVAWFKENGWMHPLLGDYVVRPLRPACISSTELPNPHYSTDCIQSLVERFLETGLRSDFNRIRRKLADMAGIQLQNLVRKSRQLQESIQQDVMKEDCVYVSDFEDRGYMNNFFGSTFDSYSDFVSRREVVILD
;
A
#
# COMPACT_ATOMS: atom_id res chain seq x y z
N MET A 1 -19.05 -48.96 3.70
CA MET A 1 -20.18 -48.84 2.74
C MET A 1 -19.75 -47.89 1.64
N LEU A 2 -19.71 -48.43 0.41
CA LEU A 2 -19.80 -47.82 -0.94
C LEU A 2 -19.73 -46.28 -1.02
N ASP A 3 -18.92 -45.61 -1.85
CA ASP A 3 -18.56 -45.93 -3.24
C ASP A 3 -17.19 -45.36 -3.66
N SER A 4 -16.64 -46.06 -4.66
CA SER A 4 -15.41 -45.81 -5.40
C SER A 4 -15.58 -44.86 -6.61
N SER A 5 -14.44 -44.31 -7.05
CA SER A 5 -14.13 -43.80 -8.41
C SER A 5 -14.41 -42.32 -8.77
N LEU A 6 -13.39 -41.47 -8.59
CA LEU A 6 -13.12 -40.33 -9.48
C LEU A 6 -11.60 -40.20 -9.69
N GLY A 7 -11.18 -40.19 -10.96
CA GLY A 7 -9.80 -40.40 -11.43
C GLY A 7 -8.77 -39.29 -11.10
N PRO A 8 -7.52 -39.46 -11.57
CA PRO A 8 -6.41 -38.57 -11.20
C PRO A 8 -6.60 -37.14 -11.75
N PRO A 9 -6.20 -36.09 -11.01
CA PRO A 9 -6.29 -34.73 -11.50
C PRO A 9 -5.30 -34.51 -12.66
N LYS A 10 -5.84 -34.12 -13.80
CA LYS A 10 -5.11 -33.75 -15.02
C LYS A 10 -4.08 -32.66 -14.71
N ALA A 11 -2.84 -32.91 -15.11
CA ALA A 11 -1.78 -31.92 -15.13
C ALA A 11 -2.20 -30.69 -15.93
N LYS A 12 -2.24 -29.51 -15.28
CA LYS A 12 -2.29 -28.22 -15.98
C LYS A 12 -0.96 -28.05 -16.70
N LYS A 13 -0.94 -28.36 -18.00
CA LYS A 13 0.12 -27.91 -18.91
C LYS A 13 0.13 -26.38 -18.89
N PHE A 14 1.26 -25.80 -18.51
CA PHE A 14 1.55 -24.41 -18.83
C PHE A 14 1.63 -24.29 -20.35
N VAL A 15 0.64 -23.65 -20.95
CA VAL A 15 0.64 -23.22 -22.34
C VAL A 15 1.40 -21.90 -22.38
N THR A 16 2.61 -21.93 -22.94
CA THR A 16 3.32 -20.75 -23.43
C THR A 16 2.67 -20.33 -24.75
N GLU A 17 1.74 -19.38 -24.70
CA GLU A 17 1.26 -18.67 -25.89
C GLU A 17 2.34 -17.68 -26.35
N CYS A 18 3.17 -18.11 -27.30
CA CYS A 18 3.88 -17.21 -28.19
C CYS A 18 3.11 -17.22 -29.52
N SER A 19 2.20 -16.26 -29.71
CA SER A 19 1.43 -16.16 -30.95
C SER A 19 2.29 -15.54 -32.06
N ASN A 20 2.81 -16.40 -32.92
CA ASN A 20 3.23 -16.04 -34.27
C ASN A 20 1.97 -15.78 -35.11
N ARG A 21 1.67 -14.52 -35.42
CA ARG A 21 0.83 -14.15 -36.57
C ARG A 21 1.73 -13.57 -37.65
N ARG A 22 2.15 -14.42 -38.60
CA ARG A 22 2.50 -14.00 -39.96
C ARG A 22 1.72 -14.87 -40.94
N THR A 23 0.66 -14.28 -41.47
CA THR A 23 -0.11 -14.77 -42.61
C THR A 23 0.74 -14.68 -43.87
N PHE A 24 0.87 -15.81 -44.58
CA PHE A 24 1.33 -15.87 -45.96
C PHE A 24 0.18 -15.54 -46.91
N SER A 25 0.45 -14.73 -47.94
CA SER A 25 -0.06 -14.93 -49.30
C SER A 25 0.68 -14.04 -50.33
N PRO A 26 0.63 -14.39 -51.63
CA PRO A 26 1.80 -14.47 -52.52
C PRO A 26 1.81 -13.37 -53.62
N LEU A 27 2.79 -13.51 -54.54
CA LEU A 27 3.06 -12.80 -55.81
C LEU A 27 4.44 -12.08 -55.73
N SER A 28 5.40 -12.17 -56.66
CA SER A 28 5.54 -12.90 -57.93
C SER A 28 6.90 -12.51 -58.55
N PHE A 29 7.47 -13.39 -59.39
CA PHE A 29 8.48 -13.14 -60.45
C PHE A 29 9.97 -12.86 -60.08
N THR A 30 10.80 -13.87 -60.37
CA THR A 30 12.16 -13.78 -60.99
C THR A 30 12.06 -13.16 -62.40
N PRO A 31 13.14 -12.70 -63.10
CA PRO A 31 14.41 -13.43 -63.25
C PRO A 31 15.72 -12.67 -63.65
N THR A 32 16.79 -13.47 -63.76
CA THR A 32 18.02 -13.33 -64.60
C THR A 32 19.13 -12.37 -64.14
N HIS A 33 20.44 -12.54 -64.38
CA HIS A 33 21.23 -13.33 -65.35
C HIS A 33 22.66 -13.56 -64.78
N ARG A 34 23.32 -14.64 -65.21
CA ARG A 34 24.77 -14.95 -65.02
C ARG A 34 25.68 -13.83 -65.54
N LEU A 35 26.91 -13.70 -64.99
CA LEU A 35 28.18 -14.05 -65.67
C LEU A 35 29.45 -13.52 -64.95
N HIS A 36 30.48 -14.35 -65.04
CA HIS A 36 31.93 -14.08 -65.15
C HIS A 36 32.82 -13.71 -63.94
N VAL A 37 33.61 -14.71 -63.58
CA VAL A 37 34.96 -14.65 -62.99
C VAL A 37 35.97 -14.13 -64.04
N PRO A 38 37.04 -13.42 -63.61
CA PRO A 38 38.32 -13.46 -64.29
C PRO A 38 39.38 -14.15 -63.40
N SER A 39 40.00 -15.17 -63.97
CA SER A 39 41.22 -15.83 -63.49
C SER A 39 42.41 -15.37 -64.34
N ASN A 40 43.55 -15.08 -63.70
CA ASN A 40 44.93 -15.16 -64.23
C ASN A 40 45.88 -14.48 -63.21
N THR A 41 47.12 -14.89 -62.89
CA THR A 41 47.96 -16.10 -63.09
C THR A 41 49.31 -15.81 -62.39
N ARG A 42 50.00 -16.84 -61.86
CA ARG A 42 51.46 -16.96 -61.56
C ARG A 42 52.04 -16.19 -60.34
N ILE A 43 53.10 -16.60 -59.61
CA ILE A 43 53.84 -17.83 -59.21
C ILE A 43 55.11 -17.31 -58.42
N PHE A 44 55.54 -17.99 -57.33
CA PHE A 44 56.79 -17.83 -56.50
C PHE A 44 56.96 -16.52 -55.67
N GLN A 45 57.41 -16.49 -54.40
CA GLN A 45 58.33 -17.32 -53.60
C GLN A 45 57.92 -17.43 -52.10
N PRO A 46 58.49 -18.41 -51.36
CA PRO A 46 58.41 -18.51 -49.90
C PRO A 46 59.48 -17.66 -49.21
N ASP A 47 59.25 -17.40 -47.93
CA ASP A 47 60.13 -16.73 -46.97
C ASP A 47 60.31 -15.22 -47.14
N GLU A 48 59.61 -14.45 -46.31
CA GLU A 48 60.25 -13.77 -45.18
C GLU A 48 59.25 -12.89 -44.42
N MET A 49 59.52 -12.74 -43.13
CA MET A 49 58.85 -11.91 -42.14
C MET A 49 57.70 -12.56 -41.36
N ALA A 50 58.13 -13.11 -40.22
CA ALA A 50 57.39 -13.20 -38.98
C ALA A 50 56.50 -11.97 -38.72
N SER A 51 55.26 -12.00 -39.20
CA SER A 51 54.17 -11.31 -38.53
C SER A 51 53.59 -12.30 -37.55
N SER A 52 54.05 -12.21 -36.30
CA SER A 52 53.30 -12.66 -35.13
C SER A 52 51.83 -12.31 -35.35
N ILE A 53 51.01 -13.31 -35.72
CA ILE A 53 49.56 -13.17 -35.69
C ILE A 53 49.24 -13.02 -34.21
N ILE A 54 49.22 -11.79 -33.74
CA ILE A 54 48.54 -11.45 -32.49
C ILE A 54 47.07 -11.72 -32.83
N GLN A 55 46.66 -12.97 -32.67
CA GLN A 55 45.25 -13.32 -32.69
C GLN A 55 44.59 -12.37 -31.67
N PRO A 56 43.52 -11.65 -32.05
CA PRO A 56 42.78 -10.88 -31.07
C PRO A 56 42.42 -11.83 -29.92
N PRO A 57 42.55 -11.42 -28.65
CA PRO A 57 42.33 -12.31 -27.53
C PRO A 57 40.99 -13.00 -27.73
N SER A 58 41.00 -14.35 -27.72
CA SER A 58 39.80 -15.13 -27.96
C SER A 58 38.75 -14.68 -26.94
N LEU A 59 37.63 -14.13 -27.43
CA LEU A 59 36.50 -13.80 -26.57
C LEU A 59 36.11 -15.07 -25.81
N LEU A 60 35.81 -14.95 -24.51
CA LEU A 60 35.44 -16.08 -23.66
C LEU A 60 34.31 -16.92 -24.30
N THR A 61 33.40 -16.28 -25.03
CA THR A 61 32.30 -16.91 -25.76
C THR A 61 32.70 -17.78 -26.96
N HIS A 62 33.97 -17.76 -27.37
CA HIS A 62 34.50 -18.58 -28.46
C HIS A 62 35.08 -19.92 -27.97
N LEU A 63 35.20 -20.11 -26.65
CA LEU A 63 35.57 -21.41 -26.09
C LEU A 63 34.45 -22.44 -26.31
N SER A 64 34.82 -23.73 -26.37
CA SER A 64 33.83 -24.80 -26.44
C SER A 64 32.97 -24.85 -25.19
N GLU A 65 31.76 -25.40 -25.30
CA GLU A 65 30.84 -25.46 -24.15
C GLU A 65 31.39 -26.31 -23.02
N GLU A 66 32.16 -27.35 -23.32
CA GLU A 66 32.80 -28.22 -22.33
C GLU A 66 33.84 -27.45 -21.51
N VAL A 67 34.67 -26.64 -22.18
CA VAL A 67 35.65 -25.78 -21.51
C VAL A 67 34.95 -24.72 -20.67
N LEU A 68 33.87 -24.14 -21.19
CA LEU A 68 33.08 -23.17 -20.44
C LEU A 68 32.44 -23.81 -19.20
N VAL A 69 31.80 -24.98 -19.31
CA VAL A 69 31.22 -25.67 -18.16
C VAL A 69 32.28 -25.95 -17.09
N LEU A 70 33.47 -26.41 -17.48
CA LEU A 70 34.59 -26.60 -16.55
C LEU A 70 34.96 -25.30 -15.82
N ILE A 71 35.09 -24.17 -16.54
CA ILE A 71 35.35 -22.86 -15.93
C ILE A 71 34.23 -22.47 -14.95
N LEU A 72 32.97 -22.69 -15.35
CA LEU A 72 31.79 -22.33 -14.56
C LEU A 72 31.66 -23.17 -13.28
N GLU A 73 32.11 -24.42 -13.25
CA GLU A 73 32.09 -25.26 -12.03
C GLU A 73 32.91 -24.65 -10.88
N TYR A 74 33.98 -23.89 -11.19
CA TYR A 74 34.81 -23.21 -10.20
C TYR A 74 34.18 -21.92 -9.64
N LEU A 75 33.11 -21.40 -10.26
CA LEU A 75 32.45 -20.20 -9.80
C LEU A 75 31.49 -20.47 -8.64
N ASP A 76 31.40 -19.54 -7.71
CA ASP A 76 30.37 -19.56 -6.68
C ASP A 76 28.98 -19.27 -7.27
N PHE A 77 27.92 -19.61 -6.52
CA PHE A 77 26.55 -19.45 -7.01
C PHE A 77 26.22 -17.98 -7.36
N ARG A 78 26.80 -17.01 -6.64
CA ARG A 78 26.56 -15.57 -6.89
C ARG A 78 27.14 -15.15 -8.23
N SER A 79 28.36 -15.58 -8.54
CA SER A 79 29.00 -15.32 -9.82
C SER A 79 28.27 -16.00 -10.95
N LEU A 80 27.82 -17.25 -10.77
CA LEU A 80 27.00 -17.97 -11.76
C LEU A 80 25.69 -17.23 -12.09
N ILE A 81 24.94 -16.78 -11.07
CA ILE A 81 23.71 -16.02 -11.28
C ILE A 81 24.00 -14.69 -11.98
N THR A 82 25.07 -14.00 -11.61
CA THR A 82 25.46 -12.72 -12.23
C THR A 82 25.83 -12.92 -13.69
N LEU A 83 26.64 -13.94 -13.98
CA LEU A 83 27.05 -14.29 -15.33
C LEU A 83 25.86 -14.71 -16.20
N SER A 84 24.87 -15.41 -15.64
CA SER A 84 23.66 -15.82 -16.35
C SER A 84 22.86 -14.66 -16.95
N LYS A 85 23.07 -13.43 -16.45
CA LYS A 85 22.40 -12.20 -16.90
C LYS A 85 23.15 -11.47 -18.01
N THR A 86 24.35 -11.91 -18.38
CA THR A 86 25.22 -11.21 -19.33
C THR A 86 24.86 -11.50 -20.79
N CYS A 87 24.70 -12.77 -21.16
CA CYS A 87 24.38 -13.18 -22.52
C CYS A 87 23.60 -14.49 -22.58
N ARG A 88 23.01 -14.80 -23.74
CA ARG A 88 22.18 -16.01 -23.96
C ARG A 88 22.95 -17.32 -23.75
N LEU A 89 24.23 -17.36 -24.14
CA LEU A 89 25.08 -18.54 -23.98
C LEU A 89 25.24 -18.87 -22.50
N PHE A 90 25.71 -17.91 -21.69
CA PHE A 90 25.87 -18.10 -20.25
C PHE A 90 24.55 -18.31 -19.53
N HIS A 91 23.46 -17.67 -19.97
CA HIS A 91 22.14 -17.94 -19.44
C HIS A 91 21.78 -19.43 -19.56
N ARG A 92 21.96 -20.02 -20.74
CA ARG A 92 21.70 -21.45 -20.96
C ARG A 92 22.66 -22.35 -20.19
N LEU A 93 23.96 -22.06 -20.24
CA LEU A 93 24.97 -22.89 -19.55
C LEU A 93 24.76 -22.87 -18.03
N CYS A 94 24.51 -21.71 -17.43
CA CYS A 94 24.25 -21.59 -15.99
C CYS A 94 22.91 -22.23 -15.54
N LEU A 95 22.02 -22.62 -16.46
CA LEU A 95 20.82 -23.40 -16.15
C LEU A 95 21.06 -24.92 -16.25
N SER A 96 22.26 -25.35 -16.65
CA SER A 96 22.61 -26.77 -16.74
C SER A 96 22.71 -27.42 -15.37
N ASP A 97 22.05 -28.56 -15.20
CA ASP A 97 22.07 -29.35 -13.97
C ASP A 97 23.45 -29.93 -13.64
N LEU A 98 24.36 -30.03 -14.60
CA LEU A 98 25.73 -30.49 -14.36
C LEU A 98 26.46 -29.57 -13.38
N ILE A 99 26.38 -28.26 -13.61
CA ILE A 99 27.00 -27.23 -12.78
C ILE A 99 26.37 -27.27 -11.38
N TRP A 100 25.04 -27.29 -11.29
CA TRP A 100 24.36 -27.29 -10.00
C TRP A 100 24.55 -28.59 -9.22
N ARG A 101 24.71 -29.73 -9.89
CA ARG A 101 25.10 -30.99 -9.26
C ARG A 101 26.49 -30.88 -8.64
N HIS A 102 27.45 -30.31 -9.36
CA HIS A 102 28.78 -30.02 -8.84
C HIS A 102 28.68 -29.08 -7.62
N ARG A 103 27.92 -27.99 -7.72
CA ARG A 103 27.71 -27.05 -6.61
C ARG A 103 27.05 -27.68 -5.38
N CYS A 104 26.03 -28.52 -5.54
CA CYS A 104 25.43 -29.24 -4.42
C CYS A 104 26.44 -30.18 -3.74
N LYS A 105 27.34 -30.80 -4.51
CA LYS A 105 28.40 -31.65 -3.97
C LYS A 105 29.42 -30.84 -3.17
N VAL A 106 29.89 -29.72 -3.72
CA VAL A 106 30.92 -28.87 -3.09
C VAL A 106 30.38 -28.12 -1.89
N ASP A 107 29.20 -27.49 -2.00
CA ASP A 107 28.68 -26.59 -0.97
C ASP A 107 27.94 -27.33 0.14
N PHE A 108 27.32 -28.48 -0.14
CA PHE A 108 26.47 -29.21 0.80
C PHE A 108 26.88 -30.68 1.00
N GLY A 109 27.99 -31.13 0.39
CA GLY A 109 28.43 -32.52 0.51
C GLY A 109 27.45 -33.53 -0.08
N LEU A 110 26.65 -33.15 -1.08
CA LEU A 110 25.64 -34.02 -1.66
C LEU A 110 26.23 -34.96 -2.73
N TYR A 111 26.28 -36.27 -2.45
CA TYR A 111 26.84 -37.27 -3.35
C TYR A 111 25.77 -38.08 -4.10
N VAL A 112 24.53 -38.04 -3.60
CA VAL A 112 23.40 -38.78 -4.17
C VAL A 112 23.00 -38.24 -5.55
N LYS A 113 22.69 -39.17 -6.46
CA LYS A 113 22.00 -38.86 -7.71
C LYS A 113 20.52 -38.58 -7.41
N TRP A 114 20.11 -37.33 -7.59
CA TRP A 114 18.73 -36.88 -7.41
C TRP A 114 17.97 -37.01 -8.73
N VAL A 115 16.75 -37.54 -8.71
CA VAL A 115 15.98 -37.85 -9.93
C VAL A 115 14.63 -37.13 -9.94
N GLU A 116 14.18 -36.67 -8.78
CA GLU A 116 12.86 -36.09 -8.56
C GLU A 116 12.75 -34.66 -9.12
N TYR A 117 13.80 -33.84 -8.99
CA TYR A 117 13.84 -32.44 -9.43
C TYR A 117 15.23 -32.08 -9.98
N SER A 118 15.33 -30.88 -10.57
CA SER A 118 16.62 -30.34 -11.00
C SER A 118 17.55 -30.05 -9.82
N TYR A 119 18.85 -30.17 -10.05
CA TYR A 119 19.85 -29.80 -9.04
C TYR A 119 19.84 -28.30 -8.75
N LEU A 120 19.48 -27.47 -9.73
CA LEU A 120 19.25 -26.04 -9.51
C LEU A 120 18.16 -25.79 -8.45
N TYR A 121 17.03 -26.48 -8.55
CA TYR A 121 15.95 -26.37 -7.57
C TYR A 121 16.39 -26.86 -6.19
N LEU A 122 17.10 -27.98 -6.13
CA LEU A 122 17.61 -28.52 -4.88
C LEU A 122 18.59 -27.55 -4.21
N TYR A 123 19.49 -26.95 -4.99
CA TYR A 123 20.40 -25.92 -4.52
C TYR A 123 19.66 -24.71 -3.96
N GLU A 124 18.61 -24.23 -4.65
CA GLU A 124 17.77 -23.13 -4.16
C GLU A 124 17.18 -23.44 -2.77
N MET A 125 16.71 -24.66 -2.56
CA MET A 125 16.14 -25.07 -1.27
C MET A 125 17.19 -25.13 -0.16
N PHE A 126 18.36 -25.71 -0.41
CA PHE A 126 19.45 -25.70 0.57
C PHE A 126 19.96 -24.29 0.87
N TYR A 127 20.01 -23.43 -0.15
CA TYR A 127 20.36 -22.03 0.04
C TYR A 127 19.37 -21.29 0.94
N LYS A 128 18.05 -21.54 0.80
CA LYS A 128 17.03 -21.00 1.70
C LYS A 128 17.22 -21.47 3.14
N ALA A 129 17.55 -22.74 3.34
CA ALA A 129 17.90 -23.26 4.67
C ALA A 129 19.14 -22.54 5.23
N GLU A 130 20.20 -22.38 4.44
CA GLU A 130 21.41 -21.68 4.92
C GLU A 130 21.15 -20.20 5.27
N ILE A 131 20.21 -19.52 4.60
CA ILE A 131 19.78 -18.18 5.02
C ILE A 131 19.10 -18.21 6.39
N LEU A 132 18.18 -19.15 6.63
CA LEU A 132 17.50 -19.28 7.92
C LEU A 132 18.47 -19.61 9.06
N LYS A 133 19.55 -20.32 8.76
CA LYS A 133 20.61 -20.60 9.72
C LYS A 133 21.25 -19.34 10.30
N ASN A 134 21.38 -18.30 9.47
CA ASN A 134 21.97 -17.01 9.86
C ASN A 134 20.98 -16.10 10.60
N ASP A 135 19.70 -16.48 10.69
CA ASP A 135 18.70 -15.77 11.48
C ASP A 135 18.84 -16.22 12.96
N HIS A 136 19.54 -15.39 13.76
CA HIS A 136 19.89 -15.69 15.16
C HIS A 136 18.69 -16.07 16.05
N ASN A 137 17.48 -15.66 15.68
CA ASN A 137 16.27 -15.95 16.44
C ASN A 137 15.57 -17.23 15.99
N PHE A 138 15.91 -17.79 14.82
CA PHE A 138 15.15 -18.89 14.24
C PHE A 138 15.20 -20.17 15.07
N PHE A 139 16.36 -20.47 15.66
CA PHE A 139 16.57 -21.68 16.48
C PHE A 139 16.43 -21.44 17.99
N ARG A 140 15.97 -20.26 18.42
CA ARG A 140 15.83 -19.91 19.84
C ARG A 140 14.37 -19.59 20.18
N PRO A 141 13.79 -20.21 21.23
CA PRO A 141 14.35 -21.25 22.08
C PRO A 141 14.33 -22.65 21.42
N VAL A 142 15.27 -23.51 21.83
CA VAL A 142 15.44 -24.89 21.32
C VAL A 142 14.18 -25.75 21.53
N SER A 143 13.35 -25.41 22.52
CA SER A 143 12.06 -26.05 22.78
C SER A 143 11.03 -25.84 21.66
N GLN A 144 11.22 -24.83 20.81
CA GLN A 144 10.35 -24.52 19.67
C GLN A 144 10.97 -24.93 18.32
N LEU A 145 11.98 -25.80 18.34
CA LEU A 145 12.63 -26.33 17.15
C LEU A 145 11.59 -26.89 16.17
N LYS A 146 11.50 -26.27 15.01
CA LYS A 146 10.58 -26.71 13.96
C LYS A 146 11.19 -27.89 13.22
N THR A 147 10.74 -29.09 13.58
CA THR A 147 11.20 -30.34 12.96
C THR A 147 11.06 -30.35 11.43
N SER A 148 10.11 -29.59 10.88
CA SER A 148 9.93 -29.45 9.44
C SER A 148 11.10 -28.73 8.73
N VAL A 149 11.79 -27.81 9.41
CA VAL A 149 12.90 -27.05 8.83
C VAL A 149 14.25 -27.65 9.22
N ILE A 150 14.39 -28.19 10.43
CA ILE A 150 15.67 -28.74 10.90
C ILE A 150 16.17 -29.95 10.08
N VAL A 151 15.24 -30.64 9.40
CA VAL A 151 15.55 -31.78 8.51
C VAL A 151 16.51 -31.41 7.39
N TRP A 152 16.50 -30.16 6.93
CA TRP A 152 17.38 -29.67 5.87
C TRP A 152 18.85 -29.61 6.27
N TYR A 153 19.17 -29.71 7.56
CA TYR A 153 20.54 -29.69 8.06
C TYR A 153 21.09 -31.08 8.38
N LEU A 154 20.27 -32.14 8.30
CA LEU A 154 20.67 -33.51 8.65
C LEU A 154 21.69 -34.13 7.67
N LEU A 155 21.94 -33.47 6.54
CA LEU A 155 23.01 -33.86 5.62
C LEU A 155 24.40 -33.48 6.15
N SER A 156 24.48 -32.47 7.01
CA SER A 156 25.72 -31.96 7.59
C SER A 156 26.05 -32.62 8.91
N SER A 157 27.33 -32.95 9.09
CA SER A 157 27.87 -33.36 10.38
C SER A 157 27.98 -32.19 11.37
N GLU A 158 27.84 -30.95 10.90
CA GLU A 158 27.89 -29.76 11.73
C GLU A 158 26.48 -29.26 12.07
N PRO A 159 26.24 -28.82 13.32
CA PRO A 159 24.94 -28.30 13.72
C PRO A 159 24.66 -26.95 13.04
N PRO A 160 23.38 -26.64 12.75
CA PRO A 160 23.02 -25.35 12.15
C PRO A 160 23.28 -24.17 13.09
N SER A 161 23.23 -24.37 14.40
CA SER A 161 23.52 -23.33 15.40
C SER A 161 24.05 -23.96 16.67
N HIS A 162 24.86 -23.22 17.44
CA HIS A 162 25.32 -23.62 18.78
C HIS A 162 24.15 -23.97 19.71
N SER A 163 22.99 -23.33 19.54
CA SER A 163 21.81 -23.66 20.36
C SER A 163 21.28 -25.07 20.09
N VAL A 164 21.65 -25.71 18.98
CA VAL A 164 21.17 -27.02 18.53
C VAL A 164 22.30 -28.06 18.54
N SER A 165 23.49 -27.72 19.10
CA SER A 165 24.62 -28.65 19.14
C SER A 165 24.38 -29.83 20.08
N HIS A 166 23.58 -29.63 21.13
CA HIS A 166 23.21 -30.63 22.13
C HIS A 166 21.70 -30.80 22.17
N LEU A 167 21.23 -32.03 21.97
CA LEU A 167 19.80 -32.35 21.88
C LEU A 167 19.39 -33.35 22.96
N THR A 168 18.23 -33.16 23.57
CA THR A 168 17.68 -34.14 24.50
C THR A 168 17.36 -35.47 23.79
N PRO A 169 17.23 -36.60 24.50
CA PRO A 169 16.82 -37.86 23.90
C PRO A 169 15.52 -37.76 23.09
N SER A 170 14.52 -37.03 23.61
CA SER A 170 13.24 -36.82 22.91
C SER A 170 13.39 -36.03 21.61
N GLN A 171 14.26 -35.01 21.61
CA GLN A 171 14.59 -34.23 20.42
C GLN A 171 15.37 -35.07 19.41
N ALA A 172 16.36 -35.85 19.86
CA ALA A 172 17.14 -36.74 19.00
C ALA A 172 16.24 -37.75 18.27
N LYS A 173 15.32 -38.41 18.99
CA LYS A 173 14.34 -39.34 18.41
C LYS A 173 13.42 -38.65 17.40
N SER A 174 12.88 -37.48 17.73
CA SER A 174 11.95 -36.74 16.85
C SER A 174 12.63 -36.19 15.59
N ILE A 175 13.82 -35.60 15.74
CA ILE A 175 14.55 -34.93 14.66
C ILE A 175 15.22 -35.96 13.75
N TRP A 176 15.92 -36.94 14.31
CA TRP A 176 16.70 -37.91 13.53
C TRP A 176 15.93 -39.19 13.23
N GLY A 177 14.79 -39.42 13.88
CA GLY A 177 14.03 -40.67 13.74
C GLY A 177 14.76 -41.87 14.33
N LEU A 178 15.66 -41.67 15.30
CA LEU A 178 16.41 -42.74 15.96
C LEU A 178 15.53 -43.46 16.99
N THR A 179 15.73 -44.77 17.16
CA THR A 179 15.08 -45.57 18.19
C THR A 179 15.97 -45.69 19.42
N ASP A 180 15.40 -46.06 20.57
CA ASP A 180 16.16 -46.31 21.81
C ASP A 180 17.31 -47.28 21.59
N LYS A 181 17.03 -48.41 20.94
CA LYS A 181 18.03 -49.39 20.54
C LYS A 181 19.21 -48.80 19.76
N CYS A 182 18.97 -47.84 18.85
CA CYS A 182 20.06 -47.21 18.08
C CYS A 182 20.96 -46.34 18.96
N LEU A 183 20.40 -45.71 20.00
CA LEU A 183 21.16 -44.87 20.93
C LEU A 183 21.93 -45.75 21.93
N GLU A 184 21.29 -46.79 22.46
CA GLU A 184 21.88 -47.77 23.39
C GLU A 184 23.07 -48.51 22.77
N THR A 185 22.92 -49.07 21.57
CA THR A 185 24.02 -49.79 20.89
C THR A 185 25.25 -48.90 20.64
N HIS A 186 25.06 -47.61 20.40
CA HIS A 186 26.21 -46.70 20.26
C HIS A 186 26.90 -46.45 21.60
N TYR A 187 26.16 -46.36 22.72
CA TYR A 187 26.78 -46.23 24.04
C TYR A 187 27.61 -47.47 24.39
N GLU A 188 27.07 -48.67 24.14
CA GLU A 188 27.77 -49.94 24.38
C GLU A 188 29.07 -50.04 23.57
N GLU A 189 29.04 -49.65 22.29
CA GLU A 189 30.22 -49.61 21.43
C GLU A 189 31.24 -48.54 21.86
N SER A 190 30.78 -47.39 22.37
CA SER A 190 31.66 -46.31 22.85
C SER A 190 32.34 -46.65 24.18
N GLN A 191 31.72 -47.51 25.00
CA GLN A 191 32.29 -47.98 26.26
C GLN A 191 33.31 -49.11 26.05
N GLN A 192 33.19 -49.90 24.98
CA GLN A 192 34.17 -50.95 24.64
C GLN A 192 35.51 -50.40 24.14
N ASP A 193 35.54 -49.16 23.62
CA ASP A 193 36.78 -48.49 23.16
C ASP A 193 37.49 -47.69 24.27
N HIS A 194 36.94 -47.63 25.49
CA HIS A 194 37.53 -46.94 26.65
C HIS A 194 38.18 -47.95 27.61
N ASP A 195 39.50 -47.85 27.80
CA ASP A 195 40.24 -48.64 28.79
C ASP A 195 39.61 -48.55 30.20
N ASP A 196 39.56 -49.69 30.89
CA ASP A 196 38.82 -50.08 32.11
C ASP A 196 38.95 -49.19 33.39
N HIS A 197 39.36 -47.93 33.32
CA HIS A 197 39.72 -47.12 34.50
C HIS A 197 39.10 -45.72 34.63
N GLN A 198 37.95 -45.44 34.02
CA GLN A 198 37.14 -44.26 34.39
C GLN A 198 35.67 -44.62 34.65
N GLU A 199 35.14 -44.13 35.77
CA GLU A 199 33.73 -44.26 36.16
C GLU A 199 32.82 -43.96 34.97
N ALA A 200 31.89 -44.89 34.70
CA ALA A 200 30.92 -44.77 33.64
C ALA A 200 30.09 -43.49 33.84
N ASP A 201 30.38 -42.47 33.04
CA ASP A 201 29.59 -41.25 32.97
C ASP A 201 28.20 -41.65 32.43
N TYR A 202 27.19 -41.56 33.29
CA TYR A 202 25.78 -41.83 32.99
C TYR A 202 25.40 -41.12 31.67
N PRO A 203 24.52 -41.66 30.80
CA PRO A 203 24.27 -41.07 29.50
C PRO A 203 23.97 -39.58 29.66
N SER A 204 24.87 -38.75 29.11
CA SER A 204 24.75 -37.31 29.19
C SER A 204 23.31 -36.94 28.84
N SER A 205 22.65 -36.09 29.62
CA SER A 205 21.23 -35.75 29.43
C SER A 205 20.92 -35.15 28.04
N TYR A 206 21.96 -34.96 27.23
CA TYR A 206 21.96 -34.46 25.87
C TYR A 206 22.92 -35.27 24.99
N TYR A 207 22.60 -35.39 23.71
CA TYR A 207 23.44 -35.97 22.67
C TYR A 207 24.03 -34.87 21.79
N GLU A 208 25.30 -35.00 21.45
CA GLU A 208 25.95 -34.09 20.50
C GLU A 208 25.49 -34.38 19.05
N TRP A 209 25.27 -33.32 18.27
CA TRP A 209 24.89 -33.40 16.85
C TRP A 209 25.83 -34.30 16.03
N ARG A 210 27.15 -34.18 16.22
CA ARG A 210 28.15 -34.97 15.51
C ARG A 210 28.02 -36.46 15.80
N THR A 211 27.75 -36.82 17.05
CA THR A 211 27.51 -38.21 17.47
C THR A 211 26.22 -38.74 16.87
N LEU A 212 25.13 -37.97 16.93
CA LEU A 212 23.85 -38.34 16.30
C LEU A 212 24.00 -38.54 14.79
N TYR A 213 24.79 -37.71 14.11
CA TYR A 213 25.09 -37.86 12.68
C TYR A 213 25.78 -39.20 12.39
N LYS A 214 26.79 -39.58 13.16
CA LYS A 214 27.49 -40.88 13.02
C LYS A 214 26.52 -42.06 13.19
N ILE A 215 25.71 -42.04 14.25
CA ILE A 215 24.69 -43.06 14.51
C ILE A 215 23.71 -43.15 13.34
N PHE A 216 23.26 -42.01 12.85
CA PHE A 216 22.30 -41.92 11.76
C PHE A 216 22.85 -42.45 10.44
N VAL A 217 24.12 -42.16 10.12
CA VAL A 217 24.81 -42.74 8.95
C VAL A 217 24.91 -44.27 9.08
N LYS A 218 25.28 -44.78 10.26
CA LYS A 218 25.38 -46.22 10.53
C LYS A 218 24.03 -46.91 10.39
N LYS A 219 22.96 -46.35 10.97
CA LYS A 219 21.58 -46.86 10.88
C LYS A 219 21.12 -47.08 9.44
N HIS A 220 21.50 -46.18 8.54
CA HIS A 220 21.10 -46.25 7.14
C HIS A 220 22.08 -47.04 6.25
N GLY A 221 23.18 -47.57 6.79
CA GLY A 221 24.15 -48.36 6.03
C GLY A 221 25.11 -47.51 5.17
N GLY A 222 25.33 -46.25 5.55
CA GLY A 222 26.28 -45.36 4.89
C GLY A 222 25.69 -44.02 4.43
N ILE A 223 26.56 -43.16 3.89
CA ILE A 223 26.21 -41.77 3.52
C ILE A 223 25.18 -41.75 2.39
N ILE A 224 25.37 -42.53 1.32
CA ILE A 224 24.48 -42.50 0.14
C ILE A 224 23.03 -42.91 0.50
N PRO A 225 22.77 -44.03 1.20
CA PRO A 225 21.41 -44.35 1.65
C PRO A 225 20.82 -43.32 2.62
N MET A 226 21.64 -42.80 3.55
CA MET A 226 21.22 -41.76 4.50
C MET A 226 20.77 -40.49 3.78
N GLN A 227 21.58 -39.99 2.83
CA GLN A 227 21.25 -38.80 2.04
C GLN A 227 19.96 -39.01 1.24
N ASN A 228 19.77 -40.18 0.60
CA ASN A 228 18.52 -40.53 -0.08
C ASN A 228 17.30 -40.46 0.86
N TYR A 229 17.44 -40.97 2.09
CA TYR A 229 16.39 -40.91 3.10
C TYR A 229 16.08 -39.45 3.52
N VAL A 230 17.11 -38.66 3.81
CA VAL A 230 16.96 -37.26 4.23
C VAL A 230 16.32 -36.41 3.14
N LEU A 231 16.74 -36.56 1.88
CA LEU A 231 16.18 -35.78 0.77
C LEU A 231 14.68 -36.07 0.56
N LYS A 232 14.25 -37.33 0.70
CA LYS A 232 12.81 -37.68 0.68
C LYS A 232 12.02 -37.01 1.80
N ARG A 233 12.64 -36.78 2.96
CA ARG A 233 12.03 -36.06 4.09
C ARG A 233 12.05 -34.55 3.86
N CYS A 234 13.12 -34.00 3.30
CA CYS A 234 13.21 -32.60 2.86
C CYS A 234 12.09 -32.27 1.88
N LEU A 235 11.89 -33.12 0.87
CA LEU A 235 10.86 -32.93 -0.14
C LEU A 235 9.44 -32.83 0.46
N ARG A 236 9.14 -33.64 1.48
CA ARG A 236 7.85 -33.55 2.20
C ARG A 236 7.68 -32.24 2.96
N ASN A 237 8.77 -31.67 3.46
CA ASN A 237 8.77 -30.45 4.27
C ASN A 237 9.13 -29.17 3.50
N ARG A 238 9.24 -29.24 2.16
CA ARG A 238 9.61 -28.10 1.32
C ARG A 238 8.74 -26.86 1.51
N GLN A 239 7.44 -27.05 1.70
CA GLN A 239 6.52 -25.93 1.86
C GLN A 239 6.76 -25.20 3.19
N ALA A 240 7.04 -25.93 4.27
CA ALA A 240 7.37 -25.33 5.55
C ALA A 240 8.69 -24.55 5.49
N LEU A 241 9.69 -25.04 4.73
CA LEU A 241 10.92 -24.27 4.51
C LEU A 241 10.62 -22.95 3.79
N GLU A 242 9.82 -22.99 2.72
CA GLU A 242 9.46 -21.80 1.95
C GLU A 242 8.73 -20.77 2.82
N GLU A 243 7.71 -21.19 3.57
CA GLU A 243 6.96 -20.32 4.48
C GLU A 243 7.88 -19.66 5.50
N HIS A 244 8.79 -20.42 6.11
CA HIS A 244 9.75 -19.89 7.06
C HIS A 244 10.76 -18.94 6.44
N TYR A 245 11.24 -19.26 5.24
CA TYR A 245 12.11 -18.39 4.47
C TYR A 245 11.46 -17.04 4.17
N GLN A 246 10.20 -17.03 3.73
CA GLN A 246 9.46 -15.79 3.47
C GLN A 246 9.26 -14.95 4.74
N LEU A 247 8.96 -15.59 5.88
CA LEU A 247 8.82 -14.90 7.17
C LEU A 247 10.15 -14.27 7.62
N SER A 248 11.27 -14.98 7.47
CA SER A 248 12.59 -14.47 7.82
C SER A 248 12.98 -13.29 6.91
N LEU A 249 12.72 -13.38 5.60
CA LEU A 249 12.93 -12.26 4.68
C LEU A 249 12.08 -11.04 5.05
N HIS A 250 10.81 -11.23 5.40
CA HIS A 250 9.92 -10.17 5.84
C HIS A 250 10.48 -9.48 7.10
N SER A 251 10.86 -10.27 8.11
CA SER A 251 11.46 -9.79 9.37
C SER A 251 12.78 -9.04 9.10
N SER A 252 13.67 -9.60 8.28
CA SER A 252 14.95 -9.00 7.92
C SER A 252 14.78 -7.64 7.22
N ARG A 253 13.85 -7.54 6.27
CA ARG A 253 13.54 -6.27 5.59
C ARG A 253 12.98 -5.24 6.57
N GLN A 254 12.08 -5.66 7.46
CA GLN A 254 11.53 -4.82 8.51
C GLN A 254 12.62 -4.30 9.46
N GLN A 255 13.50 -5.17 9.94
CA GLN A 255 14.61 -4.79 10.80
C GLN A 255 15.57 -3.81 10.11
N LYS A 256 15.92 -4.07 8.84
CA LYS A 256 16.74 -3.16 8.04
C LYS A 256 16.09 -1.78 7.88
N TRP A 257 14.76 -1.73 7.74
CA TRP A 257 14.03 -0.47 7.70
C TRP A 257 14.07 0.28 9.03
N TYR A 258 13.87 -0.41 10.16
CA TYR A 258 13.96 0.21 11.48
C TYR A 258 15.37 0.71 11.80
N GLN A 259 16.40 -0.08 11.52
CA GLN A 259 17.80 0.35 11.68
C GLN A 259 18.10 1.63 10.90
N TYR A 260 17.62 1.74 9.66
CA TYR A 260 17.79 2.95 8.87
C TYR A 260 17.12 4.19 9.49
N LEU A 261 15.96 4.01 10.10
CA LEU A 261 15.21 5.11 10.72
C LEU A 261 15.80 5.55 12.06
N GLU A 262 16.35 4.62 12.82
CA GLU A 262 16.98 4.85 14.12
C GLU A 262 18.40 5.41 14.00
N ASP A 263 19.03 5.25 12.84
CA ASP A 263 20.36 5.79 12.54
C ASP A 263 20.38 7.33 12.64
N ARG A 264 20.96 7.82 13.75
CA ARG A 264 21.08 9.24 14.07
C ARG A 264 22.20 9.92 13.27
N GLU A 265 23.22 9.18 12.85
CA GLU A 265 24.39 9.73 12.16
C GLU A 265 24.05 10.16 10.73
N MET A 266 23.14 9.42 10.07
CA MET A 266 22.65 9.78 8.74
C MET A 266 21.61 10.91 8.71
N GLY A 267 21.20 11.47 9.87
CA GLY A 267 20.17 12.51 9.93
C GLY A 267 18.75 12.02 9.59
N ASN A 268 18.54 10.71 9.58
CA ASN A 268 17.27 10.06 9.20
C ASN A 268 16.15 10.30 10.23
N HIS A 269 16.48 10.78 11.43
CA HIS A 269 15.49 11.20 12.42
C HIS A 269 14.55 12.29 11.89
N LYS A 270 15.01 13.17 10.97
CA LYS A 270 14.14 14.16 10.32
C LYS A 270 13.11 13.50 9.40
N ALA A 271 13.53 12.48 8.64
CA ALA A 271 12.64 11.70 7.78
C ALA A 271 11.66 10.85 8.61
N LEU A 272 12.15 10.20 9.68
CA LEU A 272 11.33 9.48 10.65
C LEU A 272 10.29 10.40 11.28
N LYS A 273 10.70 11.58 11.78
CA LYS A 273 9.77 12.57 12.34
C LYS A 273 8.75 13.01 11.30
N ALA A 274 9.14 13.30 10.06
CA ALA A 274 8.20 13.66 9.00
C ALA A 274 7.21 12.53 8.65
N LEU A 275 7.65 11.26 8.74
CA LEU A 275 6.81 10.07 8.53
C LEU A 275 5.85 9.83 9.70
N THR A 276 6.24 10.08 10.95
CA THR A 276 5.44 9.74 12.14
C THR A 276 4.60 10.88 12.68
N GLU A 277 5.00 12.14 12.51
CA GLU A 277 4.37 13.32 13.13
C GLU A 277 2.90 13.47 12.76
N HIS A 278 2.53 12.93 11.61
CA HIS A 278 1.17 12.99 11.12
C HIS A 278 0.33 11.75 11.48
N MET A 279 0.94 10.72 12.07
CA MET A 279 0.30 9.47 12.49
C MET A 279 -0.12 9.52 13.97
N ARG A 280 -1.06 8.66 14.38
CA ARG A 280 -1.44 8.57 15.80
C ARG A 280 -0.34 7.85 16.60
N PRO A 281 -0.17 8.17 17.90
CA PRO A 281 0.85 7.53 18.73
C PRO A 281 0.75 6.01 18.88
N THR A 282 -0.40 5.41 18.54
CA THR A 282 -0.61 3.96 18.60
C THR A 282 -0.24 3.22 17.30
N THR A 283 -0.03 3.94 16.18
CA THR A 283 0.27 3.35 14.86
C THR A 283 1.76 3.08 14.61
N HIS A 284 2.64 3.33 15.58
CA HIS A 284 4.10 3.21 15.42
C HIS A 284 4.60 1.80 15.07
N ASN A 285 3.85 0.75 15.43
CA ASN A 285 4.27 -0.63 15.16
C ASN A 285 4.27 -1.00 13.66
N TYR A 286 3.63 -0.17 12.82
CA TYR A 286 3.47 -0.41 11.39
C TYR A 286 3.50 0.92 10.62
N MET A 287 4.68 1.51 10.43
CA MET A 287 4.87 2.65 9.52
C MET A 287 4.66 2.25 8.05
N LEU A 288 3.44 1.88 7.70
CA LEU A 288 3.04 1.26 6.45
C LEU A 288 2.34 2.30 5.57
N HIS A 289 3.14 3.25 5.06
CA HIS A 289 2.82 3.79 3.75
C HIS A 289 2.91 2.65 2.74
N GLN A 290 2.07 2.63 1.71
CA GLN A 290 2.00 1.50 0.78
C GLN A 290 3.37 1.13 0.18
N ILE A 291 4.24 2.12 -0.03
CA ILE A 291 5.63 1.91 -0.46
C ILE A 291 6.44 1.12 0.58
N THR A 292 6.42 1.49 1.86
CA THR A 292 7.17 0.75 2.90
C THR A 292 6.61 -0.66 3.11
N THR A 293 5.28 -0.82 3.03
CA THR A 293 4.62 -2.15 3.06
C THR A 293 5.10 -3.03 1.92
N LYS A 294 5.06 -2.54 0.68
CA LYS A 294 5.51 -3.29 -0.49
C LYS A 294 6.98 -3.69 -0.41
N TYR A 295 7.81 -2.94 0.32
CA TYR A 295 9.21 -3.31 0.55
C TYR A 295 9.33 -4.47 1.52
N ILE A 296 8.66 -4.38 2.66
CA ILE A 296 8.65 -5.43 3.68
C ILE A 296 8.12 -6.73 3.05
N ASP A 297 7.05 -6.65 2.26
CA ASP A 297 6.47 -7.76 1.49
C ASP A 297 7.36 -8.25 0.34
N GLY A 298 8.41 -7.53 -0.03
CA GLY A 298 9.34 -7.90 -1.11
C GLY A 298 8.82 -7.67 -2.52
N ARG A 299 7.78 -6.87 -2.70
CA ARG A 299 7.15 -6.55 -4.00
C ARG A 299 7.75 -5.33 -4.69
N LEU A 300 8.65 -4.61 -4.04
CA LEU A 300 9.25 -3.37 -4.56
C LEU A 300 10.45 -3.66 -5.48
N LYS A 301 10.39 -3.20 -6.73
CA LYS A 301 11.47 -3.44 -7.72
C LYS A 301 12.82 -2.85 -7.31
N GLY A 302 12.82 -1.59 -6.90
CA GLY A 302 14.02 -0.90 -6.42
C GLY A 302 14.42 -1.29 -4.98
N GLY A 303 13.68 -2.19 -4.36
CA GLY A 303 13.92 -2.68 -3.00
C GLY A 303 14.11 -1.54 -2.00
N PHE A 304 15.20 -1.62 -1.25
CA PHE A 304 15.50 -0.64 -0.19
C PHE A 304 15.83 0.76 -0.73
N LYS A 305 16.34 0.89 -1.96
CA LYS A 305 16.66 2.20 -2.56
C LYS A 305 15.40 3.05 -2.75
N THR A 306 14.32 2.44 -3.24
CA THR A 306 13.03 3.12 -3.38
C THR A 306 12.49 3.61 -2.03
N VAL A 307 12.59 2.78 -1.00
CA VAL A 307 12.12 3.16 0.35
C VAL A 307 12.96 4.29 0.93
N LYS A 308 14.28 4.24 0.73
CA LYS A 308 15.19 5.32 1.11
C LYS A 308 14.80 6.62 0.40
N ALA A 309 14.59 6.58 -0.91
CA ALA A 309 14.14 7.73 -1.69
C ALA A 309 12.78 8.27 -1.23
N TYR A 310 11.86 7.40 -0.81
CA TYR A 310 10.58 7.80 -0.23
C TYR A 310 10.73 8.50 1.13
N ALA A 311 11.63 8.02 1.98
CA ALA A 311 11.93 8.64 3.27
C ALA A 311 12.56 10.03 3.09
N GLU A 312 13.54 10.15 2.19
CA GLU A 312 14.16 11.41 1.80
C GLU A 312 13.14 12.39 1.24
N PHE A 313 12.24 11.91 0.36
CA PHE A 313 11.11 12.68 -0.15
C PHE A 313 10.27 13.26 0.97
N CYS A 314 9.85 12.46 1.94
CA CYS A 314 8.99 12.92 3.04
C CYS A 314 9.64 14.07 3.83
N GLY A 315 10.92 13.92 4.19
CA GLY A 315 11.68 14.94 4.90
C GLY A 315 11.85 16.23 4.07
N TYR A 316 12.30 16.12 2.82
CA TYR A 316 12.50 17.27 1.95
C TYR A 316 11.19 17.98 1.62
N PHE A 317 10.15 17.22 1.27
CA PHE A 317 8.85 17.74 0.85
C PHE A 317 8.16 18.52 1.97
N LYS A 318 8.29 18.07 3.22
CA LYS A 318 7.75 18.79 4.38
C LYS A 318 8.36 20.20 4.47
N ASN A 319 9.69 20.30 4.47
CA ASN A 319 10.39 21.58 4.54
C ASN A 319 10.03 22.49 3.34
N TRP A 320 9.93 21.91 2.14
CA TRP A 320 9.51 22.63 0.94
C TRP A 320 8.07 23.16 1.06
N LEU A 321 7.15 22.34 1.57
CA LEU A 321 5.75 22.70 1.77
C LEU A 321 5.61 23.82 2.79
N ASP A 322 6.30 23.73 3.93
CA ASP A 322 6.29 24.77 4.97
C ASP A 322 6.81 26.11 4.40
N ALA A 323 7.96 26.09 3.72
CA ALA A 323 8.57 27.27 3.12
C ALA A 323 7.70 27.93 2.04
N LYS A 324 6.94 27.14 1.25
CA LYS A 324 6.01 27.65 0.24
C LYS A 324 4.71 28.16 0.88
N SER A 325 4.19 27.46 1.88
CA SER A 325 2.89 27.74 2.51
C SER A 325 2.89 29.03 3.35
N ILE A 326 4.03 29.37 3.96
CA ILE A 326 4.19 30.62 4.72
C ILE A 326 4.18 31.85 3.81
N LYS A 327 4.60 31.71 2.54
CA LYS A 327 4.64 32.83 1.57
C LYS A 327 3.28 33.17 0.96
N LEU A 328 2.23 32.42 1.26
CA LEU A 328 0.87 32.68 0.75
C LEU A 328 0.18 33.80 1.52
N TRP A 329 -0.82 34.42 0.89
CA TRP A 329 -1.74 35.33 1.58
C TRP A 329 -3.19 34.81 1.51
N PRO A 330 -3.83 34.56 2.67
CA PRO A 330 -3.26 34.45 4.01
C PRO A 330 -2.27 33.27 4.12
N PRO A 331 -1.26 33.34 5.02
CA PRO A 331 -0.33 32.25 5.23
C PRO A 331 -1.03 30.98 5.69
N ARG A 332 -0.59 29.83 5.18
CA ARG A 332 -1.04 28.52 5.68
C ARG A 332 -0.01 28.01 6.70
N GLN A 333 -0.45 27.73 7.93
CA GLN A 333 0.44 27.32 9.03
C GLN A 333 -0.26 26.30 9.94
N GLY A 334 0.51 25.65 10.81
CA GLY A 334 0.01 24.72 11.83
C GLY A 334 -0.72 23.51 11.24
N GLU A 335 -1.86 23.15 11.84
CA GLU A 335 -2.63 21.94 11.49
C GLU A 335 -3.08 21.93 10.02
N MET A 336 -3.29 23.10 9.41
CA MET A 336 -3.67 23.18 8.00
C MET A 336 -2.58 22.61 7.08
N VAL A 337 -1.32 22.91 7.36
CA VAL A 337 -0.18 22.42 6.56
C VAL A 337 0.07 20.94 6.86
N ALA A 338 -0.08 20.51 8.12
CA ALA A 338 -0.02 19.10 8.49
C ALA A 338 -1.08 18.27 7.74
N GLN A 339 -2.30 18.79 7.60
CA GLN A 339 -3.35 18.14 6.81
C GLN A 339 -3.02 18.09 5.32
N ASP A 340 -2.48 19.17 4.75
CA ASP A 340 -2.07 19.23 3.34
C ASP A 340 -1.00 18.19 3.03
N TYR A 341 -0.01 18.09 3.92
CA TYR A 341 1.04 17.09 3.87
C TYR A 341 0.45 15.67 3.89
N ARG A 342 -0.43 15.35 4.86
CA ARG A 342 -1.13 14.05 4.95
C ARG A 342 -1.86 13.69 3.65
N HIS A 343 -2.65 14.62 3.12
CA HIS A 343 -3.47 14.39 1.93
C HIS A 343 -2.60 14.18 0.69
N CYS A 344 -1.55 15.00 0.53
CA CYS A 344 -0.60 14.84 -0.56
C CYS A 344 0.16 13.53 -0.47
N LEU A 345 0.63 13.10 0.71
CA LEU A 345 1.28 11.80 0.88
C LEU A 345 0.35 10.64 0.50
N LYS A 346 -0.93 10.70 0.88
CA LYS A 346 -1.93 9.69 0.49
C LYS A 346 -2.09 9.62 -1.03
N TYR A 347 -2.21 10.78 -1.69
CA TYR A 347 -2.28 10.86 -3.15
C TYR A 347 -1.04 10.27 -3.83
N VAL A 348 0.15 10.70 -3.42
CA VAL A 348 1.43 10.23 -3.98
C VAL A 348 1.60 8.73 -3.82
N ASN A 349 1.26 8.18 -2.64
CA ASN A 349 1.29 6.73 -2.43
C ASN A 349 0.29 6.00 -3.35
N ARG A 350 -0.95 6.50 -3.46
CA ARG A 350 -1.98 5.86 -4.30
C ARG A 350 -1.56 5.82 -5.78
N GLU A 351 -0.91 6.87 -6.28
CA GLU A 351 -0.48 6.97 -7.67
C GLU A 351 0.79 6.16 -7.96
N LEU A 352 1.76 6.17 -7.05
CA LEU A 352 3.09 5.59 -7.32
C LEU A 352 3.24 4.16 -6.80
N ALA A 353 2.46 3.73 -5.80
CA ALA A 353 2.57 2.37 -5.25
C ALA A 353 2.32 1.26 -6.29
N PRO A 354 1.37 1.37 -7.24
CA PRO A 354 1.22 0.38 -8.31
C PRO A 354 2.44 0.31 -9.22
N ILE A 355 3.02 1.47 -9.57
CA ILE A 355 4.17 1.59 -10.47
C ILE A 355 5.47 1.06 -9.82
N ALA A 356 5.55 1.14 -8.49
CA ALA A 356 6.73 0.75 -7.72
C ALA A 356 7.07 -0.75 -7.80
N GLU A 357 6.11 -1.60 -8.20
CA GLU A 357 6.35 -3.04 -8.42
C GLU A 357 7.15 -3.31 -9.70
N GLU A 358 7.08 -2.40 -10.68
CA GLU A 358 7.71 -2.55 -11.98
C GLU A 358 8.98 -1.70 -12.13
N VAL A 359 9.02 -0.53 -11.46
CA VAL A 359 10.06 0.49 -11.64
C VAL A 359 10.71 0.88 -10.30
N GLU A 360 12.03 1.12 -10.33
CA GLU A 360 12.74 1.74 -9.20
C GLU A 360 12.37 3.23 -9.13
N LEU A 361 11.65 3.62 -8.08
CA LEU A 361 11.25 5.01 -7.87
C LEU A 361 12.34 5.78 -7.13
N THR A 362 12.59 7.00 -7.59
CA THR A 362 13.56 7.92 -6.99
C THR A 362 12.86 9.14 -6.38
N LEU A 363 13.62 9.98 -5.68
CA LEU A 363 13.13 11.23 -5.09
C LEU A 363 12.37 12.11 -6.09
N THR A 364 12.85 12.20 -7.33
CA THR A 364 12.25 13.02 -8.38
C THR A 364 10.87 12.52 -8.78
N HIS A 365 10.64 11.21 -8.81
CA HIS A 365 9.33 10.62 -9.10
C HIS A 365 8.29 11.05 -8.05
N PHE A 366 8.63 10.95 -6.77
CA PHE A 366 7.74 11.39 -5.68
C PHE A 366 7.45 12.89 -5.75
N LEU A 367 8.48 13.72 -5.95
CA LEU A 367 8.32 15.19 -6.06
C LEU A 367 7.51 15.62 -7.29
N SER A 368 7.64 14.91 -8.41
CA SER A 368 6.90 15.21 -9.65
C SER A 368 5.38 15.09 -9.47
N LYS A 369 4.91 14.26 -8.53
CA LYS A 369 3.50 14.15 -8.17
C LYS A 369 3.11 15.10 -7.04
N ALA A 370 3.98 15.27 -6.06
CA ALA A 370 3.67 16.05 -4.86
C ALA A 370 3.62 17.57 -5.11
N LYS A 371 4.60 18.13 -5.84
CA LYS A 371 4.69 19.58 -6.06
C LYS A 371 3.47 20.13 -6.82
N PRO A 372 3.04 19.55 -7.96
CA PRO A 372 1.88 20.06 -8.69
C PRO A 372 0.58 19.95 -7.88
N TYR A 373 0.44 18.91 -7.05
CA TYR A 373 -0.72 18.76 -6.17
C TYR A 373 -0.83 19.94 -5.19
N ILE A 374 0.28 20.30 -4.54
CA ILE A 374 0.33 21.42 -3.60
C ILE A 374 0.16 22.77 -4.29
N GLU A 375 0.77 22.95 -5.46
CA GLU A 375 0.62 24.20 -6.23
C GLU A 375 -0.84 24.44 -6.61
N ARG A 376 -1.56 23.40 -7.05
CA ARG A 376 -3.00 23.48 -7.31
C ARG A 376 -3.80 23.76 -6.03
N LEU A 377 -3.41 23.16 -4.90
CA LEU A 377 -4.04 23.44 -3.61
C LEU A 377 -3.85 24.90 -3.20
N HIS A 378 -2.67 25.46 -3.45
CA HIS A 378 -2.37 26.87 -3.22
C HIS A 378 -3.19 27.78 -4.15
N GLU A 379 -3.41 27.37 -5.40
CA GLU A 379 -4.29 28.10 -6.33
C GLU A 379 -5.74 28.15 -5.84
N VAL A 380 -6.27 27.01 -5.38
CA VAL A 380 -7.60 26.95 -4.74
C VAL A 380 -7.64 27.85 -3.51
N TRP A 381 -6.59 27.81 -2.68
CA TRP A 381 -6.50 28.64 -1.48
C TRP A 381 -6.51 30.15 -1.80
N LEU A 382 -5.73 30.58 -2.79
CA LEU A 382 -5.72 31.98 -3.22
C LEU A 382 -7.09 32.42 -3.75
N TRP A 383 -7.75 31.58 -4.56
CA TRP A 383 -9.11 31.85 -5.01
C TRP A 383 -10.12 31.96 -3.86
N GLN A 384 -10.03 31.09 -2.85
CA GLN A 384 -10.91 31.12 -1.68
C GLN A 384 -10.79 32.42 -0.87
N ASN A 385 -9.61 33.03 -0.84
CA ASN A 385 -9.32 34.20 -0.01
C ASN A 385 -9.36 35.54 -0.76
N ARG A 386 -9.80 35.57 -2.03
CA ARG A 386 -9.84 36.80 -2.85
C ARG A 386 -10.69 37.93 -2.25
N LYS A 387 -11.77 37.59 -1.54
CA LYS A 387 -12.78 38.54 -1.04
C LYS A 387 -12.78 38.68 0.48
N ASP A 388 -11.63 38.44 1.14
CA ASP A 388 -11.42 38.45 2.60
C ASP A 388 -11.77 37.16 3.37
N THR A 389 -11.46 37.16 4.68
CA THR A 389 -11.60 35.99 5.57
C THR A 389 -13.05 35.76 6.03
N ALA A 390 -13.82 36.82 6.25
CA ALA A 390 -15.22 36.70 6.68
C ALA A 390 -16.06 36.11 5.54
N TYR A 391 -15.84 36.63 4.34
CA TYR A 391 -16.42 36.14 3.10
C TYR A 391 -16.09 34.67 2.84
N ARG A 392 -14.83 34.27 3.03
CA ARG A 392 -14.41 32.88 2.89
C ARG A 392 -15.16 31.96 3.85
N LYS A 393 -15.26 32.34 5.13
CA LYS A 393 -15.96 31.54 6.16
C LYS A 393 -17.44 31.35 5.81
N GLU A 394 -18.06 32.35 5.21
CA GLU A 394 -19.46 32.29 4.82
C GLU A 394 -19.68 31.50 3.51
N HIS A 395 -19.01 31.88 2.43
CA HIS A 395 -19.34 31.37 1.10
C HIS A 395 -18.50 30.15 0.71
N ARG A 396 -17.21 30.15 1.09
CA ARG A 396 -16.20 29.18 0.62
C ARG A 396 -15.43 28.50 1.77
N PRO A 397 -16.09 27.85 2.75
CA PRO A 397 -15.40 27.24 3.88
C PRO A 397 -14.37 26.20 3.43
N SER A 398 -13.17 26.22 4.03
CA SER A 398 -12.05 25.35 3.65
C SER A 398 -12.39 23.85 3.69
N ALA A 399 -13.14 23.41 4.70
CA ALA A 399 -13.55 22.01 4.81
C ALA A 399 -14.46 21.60 3.65
N VAL A 400 -15.44 22.45 3.30
CA VAL A 400 -16.42 22.18 2.24
C VAL A 400 -15.77 22.19 0.87
N VAL A 401 -14.91 23.18 0.59
CA VAL A 401 -14.19 23.28 -0.69
C VAL A 401 -13.27 22.07 -0.89
N ARG A 402 -12.57 21.60 0.15
CA ARG A 402 -11.70 20.42 0.08
C ARG A 402 -12.45 19.12 -0.20
N GLU A 403 -13.61 18.95 0.43
CA GLU A 403 -14.39 17.73 0.26
C GLU A 403 -15.13 17.67 -1.08
N HIS A 404 -15.28 18.82 -1.75
CA HIS A 404 -15.96 18.93 -3.03
C HIS A 404 -15.28 18.09 -4.14
N ARG A 405 -16.08 17.33 -4.90
CA ARG A 405 -15.59 16.43 -5.96
C ARG A 405 -14.65 17.12 -6.95
N TYR A 406 -15.04 18.29 -7.45
CA TYR A 406 -14.23 19.03 -8.43
C TYR A 406 -12.92 19.56 -7.86
N CYS A 407 -12.85 19.83 -6.56
CA CYS A 407 -11.60 20.19 -5.92
C CYS A 407 -10.66 18.98 -5.88
N LYS A 408 -11.14 17.82 -5.42
CA LYS A 408 -10.36 16.57 -5.42
C LYS A 408 -9.87 16.21 -6.83
N GLU A 409 -10.75 16.24 -7.82
CA GLU A 409 -10.38 15.94 -9.20
C GLU A 409 -9.39 16.96 -9.79
N PHE A 410 -9.54 18.25 -9.48
CA PHE A 410 -8.57 19.25 -9.90
C PHE A 410 -7.20 19.01 -9.26
N LEU A 411 -7.15 18.76 -7.95
CA LEU A 411 -5.90 18.50 -7.24
C LEU A 411 -5.18 17.26 -7.77
N GLU A 412 -5.92 16.21 -8.12
CA GLU A 412 -5.35 14.93 -8.57
C GLU A 412 -5.02 14.90 -10.07
N LYS A 413 -5.91 15.38 -10.94
CA LYS A 413 -5.79 15.29 -12.40
C LYS A 413 -5.21 16.56 -13.04
N GLY A 414 -5.32 17.72 -12.39
CA GLY A 414 -4.81 18.99 -12.88
C GLY A 414 -5.59 19.63 -14.05
N ASN A 415 -6.78 19.11 -14.41
CA ASN A 415 -7.60 19.71 -15.46
C ASN A 415 -8.30 20.98 -14.96
N LEU A 416 -8.03 22.12 -15.61
CA LEU A 416 -8.59 23.44 -15.32
C LEU A 416 -10.12 23.51 -15.44
N GLU A 417 -10.74 22.61 -16.19
CA GLU A 417 -12.19 22.50 -16.29
C GLU A 417 -12.82 22.19 -14.93
N TYR A 418 -12.21 21.30 -14.14
CA TYR A 418 -12.68 20.99 -12.78
C TYR A 418 -12.56 22.21 -11.87
N PHE A 419 -11.48 22.98 -11.99
CA PHE A 419 -11.34 24.21 -11.21
C PHE A 419 -12.39 25.25 -11.62
N SER A 420 -12.68 25.39 -12.91
CA SER A 420 -13.72 26.28 -13.41
C SER A 420 -15.11 25.89 -12.92
N LYS A 421 -15.44 24.59 -12.96
CA LYS A 421 -16.70 24.06 -12.40
C LYS A 421 -16.79 24.28 -10.89
N LEU A 422 -15.68 24.14 -10.15
CA LEU A 422 -15.62 24.46 -8.72
C LEU A 422 -15.93 25.94 -8.47
N LYS A 423 -15.30 26.86 -9.23
CA LYS A 423 -15.54 28.31 -9.09
C LYS A 423 -17.00 28.65 -9.32
N LEU A 424 -17.55 28.21 -10.46
CA LEU A 424 -18.94 28.45 -10.83
C LEU A 424 -19.92 27.91 -9.79
N TYR A 425 -19.66 26.73 -9.23
CA TYR A 425 -20.49 26.15 -8.17
C TYR A 425 -20.59 27.09 -6.96
N PHE A 426 -19.45 27.59 -6.47
CA PHE A 426 -19.43 28.49 -5.31
C PHE A 426 -19.91 29.91 -5.63
N GLU A 427 -19.70 30.41 -6.84
CA GLU A 427 -20.27 31.68 -7.31
C GLU A 427 -21.80 31.62 -7.40
N ARG A 428 -22.35 30.51 -7.90
CA ARG A 428 -23.82 30.28 -7.89
C ARG A 428 -24.37 30.16 -6.48
N LYS A 429 -23.60 29.56 -5.57
CA LYS A 429 -23.95 29.52 -4.14
C LYS A 429 -24.02 30.92 -3.54
N GLU A 430 -23.11 31.82 -3.91
CA GLU A 430 -23.15 33.23 -3.48
C GLU A 430 -24.46 33.90 -3.91
N ILE A 431 -24.95 33.62 -5.12
CA ILE A 431 -26.25 34.14 -5.61
C ILE A 431 -27.41 33.65 -4.74
N VAL A 432 -27.45 32.35 -4.40
CA VAL A 432 -28.50 31.80 -3.53
C VAL A 432 -28.48 32.45 -2.16
N VAL A 433 -27.29 32.59 -1.56
CA VAL A 433 -27.12 33.19 -0.23
C VAL A 433 -27.50 34.67 -0.23
N ALA A 434 -27.08 35.43 -1.24
CA ALA A 434 -27.41 36.85 -1.36
C ALA A 434 -28.93 37.07 -1.47
N TRP A 435 -29.58 36.34 -2.38
CA TRP A 435 -31.04 36.40 -2.54
C TRP A 435 -31.77 36.05 -1.24
N PHE A 436 -31.27 35.06 -0.52
CA PHE A 436 -31.89 34.62 0.72
C PHE A 436 -31.73 35.63 1.86
N LYS A 437 -30.58 36.33 1.95
CA LYS A 437 -30.39 37.46 2.87
C LYS A 437 -31.32 38.64 2.55
N GLU A 438 -31.49 38.97 1.28
CA GLU A 438 -32.43 40.00 0.84
C GLU A 438 -33.88 39.67 1.23
N ASN A 439 -34.22 38.38 1.31
CA ASN A 439 -35.55 37.89 1.68
C ASN A 439 -35.62 37.42 3.14
N GLY A 440 -34.97 38.17 4.05
CA GLY A 440 -34.80 37.78 5.45
C GLY A 440 -36.10 37.55 6.23
N TRP A 441 -37.21 38.14 5.78
CA TRP A 441 -38.55 37.92 6.36
C TRP A 441 -39.04 36.47 6.24
N MET A 442 -38.48 35.67 5.32
CA MET A 442 -38.83 34.25 5.18
C MET A 442 -38.20 33.37 6.27
N HIS A 443 -37.12 33.82 6.93
CA HIS A 443 -36.42 33.00 7.94
C HIS A 443 -37.32 32.60 9.13
N PRO A 444 -38.06 33.53 9.77
CA PRO A 444 -38.91 33.18 10.92
C PRO A 444 -40.12 32.32 10.51
N LEU A 445 -40.57 32.42 9.25
CA LEU A 445 -41.75 31.73 8.73
C LEU A 445 -41.46 30.28 8.31
N LEU A 446 -40.33 30.06 7.64
CA LEU A 446 -39.97 28.74 7.09
C LEU A 446 -39.19 27.87 8.09
N GLY A 447 -38.66 28.48 9.15
CA GLY A 447 -37.84 27.81 10.16
C GLY A 447 -36.50 27.29 9.61
N ASP A 448 -35.65 26.78 10.50
CA ASP A 448 -34.28 26.43 10.14
C ASP A 448 -34.16 25.21 9.20
N TYR A 449 -35.16 24.32 9.15
CA TYR A 449 -35.11 23.07 8.38
C TYR A 449 -35.21 23.29 6.85
N VAL A 450 -36.09 24.18 6.40
CA VAL A 450 -36.26 24.53 4.97
C VAL A 450 -35.11 25.43 4.49
N VAL A 451 -34.50 26.14 5.43
CA VAL A 451 -33.47 27.14 5.23
C VAL A 451 -32.06 26.54 5.22
N ARG A 452 -31.85 25.43 5.93
CA ARG A 452 -30.56 24.75 6.04
C ARG A 452 -29.96 24.28 4.70
N PRO A 453 -30.73 23.75 3.73
CA PRO A 453 -30.21 23.46 2.39
C PRO A 453 -29.74 24.70 1.60
N LEU A 454 -30.17 25.90 2.01
CA LEU A 454 -29.82 27.18 1.38
C LEU A 454 -28.68 27.91 2.11
N ARG A 455 -28.40 27.54 3.37
CA ARG A 455 -27.29 28.09 4.16
C ARG A 455 -25.95 27.46 3.76
N PRO A 456 -24.82 28.10 4.08
CA PRO A 456 -23.52 27.46 3.94
C PRO A 456 -23.52 26.13 4.69
N ALA A 457 -22.89 25.11 4.11
CA ALA A 457 -22.50 23.92 4.84
C ALA A 457 -21.52 24.29 5.97
N CYS A 458 -22.03 24.89 7.05
CA CYS A 458 -21.48 24.71 8.36
C CYS A 458 -21.71 23.25 8.70
N ILE A 459 -20.67 22.60 9.20
CA ILE A 459 -20.70 21.23 9.72
C ILE A 459 -21.89 21.14 10.66
N SER A 460 -23.00 20.61 10.18
CA SER A 460 -24.16 20.46 11.03
C SER A 460 -23.88 19.32 11.99
N SER A 461 -23.94 19.63 13.28
CA SER A 461 -24.20 18.66 14.33
C SER A 461 -25.37 17.76 13.91
N THR A 462 -25.06 16.49 13.78
CA THR A 462 -26.01 15.38 13.77
C THR A 462 -26.65 15.30 15.14
N GLU A 463 -27.71 16.07 15.41
CA GLU A 463 -28.60 15.90 16.57
C GLU A 463 -29.74 16.93 16.52
N LEU A 464 -30.70 16.77 15.61
CA LEU A 464 -32.01 17.42 15.70
C LEU A 464 -33.08 16.47 15.14
N PRO A 465 -34.30 16.44 15.74
CA PRO A 465 -35.36 15.53 15.36
C PRO A 465 -35.89 15.80 13.93
N ASN A 466 -36.39 14.75 13.29
CA ASN A 466 -36.87 14.76 11.90
C ASN A 466 -37.97 15.81 11.67
N PRO A 467 -37.91 16.57 10.55
CA PRO A 467 -38.95 17.53 10.21
C PRO A 467 -40.27 16.85 9.83
N HIS A 468 -41.40 17.50 10.16
CA HIS A 468 -42.75 17.08 9.75
C HIS A 468 -43.08 17.38 8.26
N TYR A 469 -42.10 17.79 7.45
CA TYR A 469 -42.25 18.13 6.02
C TYR A 469 -41.07 17.63 5.18
N SER A 470 -41.30 17.19 3.93
CA SER A 470 -40.24 16.76 3.00
C SER A 470 -39.50 17.96 2.40
N THR A 471 -38.25 18.17 2.81
CA THR A 471 -37.33 19.21 2.30
C THR A 471 -36.54 18.78 1.06
N ASP A 472 -36.65 17.52 0.65
CA ASP A 472 -35.82 16.88 -0.39
C ASP A 472 -35.99 17.54 -1.77
N CYS A 473 -37.18 18.07 -2.04
CA CYS A 473 -37.49 18.68 -3.34
C CYS A 473 -36.88 20.06 -3.55
N ILE A 474 -36.51 20.79 -2.47
CA ILE A 474 -35.81 22.07 -2.56
C ILE A 474 -34.30 21.82 -2.59
N GLN A 475 -33.81 20.91 -1.75
CA GLN A 475 -32.40 20.51 -1.74
C GLN A 475 -31.93 20.03 -3.12
N SER A 476 -32.69 19.14 -3.77
CA SER A 476 -32.37 18.65 -5.12
C SER A 476 -32.40 19.74 -6.20
N LEU A 477 -33.29 20.73 -6.08
CA LEU A 477 -33.32 21.89 -7.00
C LEU A 477 -32.13 22.82 -6.77
N VAL A 478 -31.74 23.04 -5.52
CA VAL A 478 -30.56 23.83 -5.15
C VAL A 478 -29.30 23.15 -5.68
N GLU A 479 -29.11 21.85 -5.41
CA GLU A 479 -27.97 21.08 -5.93
C GLU A 479 -27.90 21.16 -7.46
N ARG A 480 -29.02 20.95 -8.15
CA ARG A 480 -29.08 21.07 -9.62
C ARG A 480 -28.74 22.48 -10.11
N PHE A 481 -29.21 23.52 -9.44
CA PHE A 481 -28.86 24.90 -9.81
C PHE A 481 -27.38 25.17 -9.60
N LEU A 482 -26.79 24.70 -8.50
CA LEU A 482 -25.36 24.88 -8.24
C LEU A 482 -24.50 24.15 -9.30
N GLU A 483 -24.93 22.97 -9.76
CA GLU A 483 -24.25 22.21 -10.82
C GLU A 483 -24.44 22.80 -12.24
N THR A 484 -25.65 23.23 -12.60
CA THR A 484 -25.99 23.62 -13.98
C THR A 484 -25.99 25.13 -14.21
N GLY A 485 -26.34 25.93 -13.20
CA GLY A 485 -26.51 27.38 -13.30
C GLY A 485 -27.77 27.82 -14.04
N LEU A 486 -28.70 26.90 -14.30
CA LEU A 486 -29.93 27.22 -15.04
C LEU A 486 -30.83 28.19 -14.27
N ARG A 487 -31.11 29.35 -14.88
CA ARG A 487 -31.99 30.37 -14.29
C ARG A 487 -33.41 29.84 -14.03
N SER A 488 -33.87 28.88 -14.84
CA SER A 488 -35.15 28.19 -14.63
C SER A 488 -35.21 27.45 -13.29
N ASP A 489 -34.11 26.82 -12.88
CA ASP A 489 -34.03 26.09 -11.61
C ASP A 489 -33.98 27.07 -10.44
N PHE A 490 -33.23 28.17 -10.56
CA PHE A 490 -33.25 29.24 -9.55
C PHE A 490 -34.65 29.85 -9.38
N ASN A 491 -35.37 30.11 -10.48
CA ASN A 491 -36.74 30.61 -10.42
C ASN A 491 -37.73 29.59 -9.84
N ARG A 492 -37.46 28.27 -9.99
CA ARG A 492 -38.25 27.21 -9.33
C ARG A 492 -37.99 27.17 -7.82
N ILE A 493 -36.73 27.34 -7.39
CA ILE A 493 -36.37 27.47 -5.97
C ILE A 493 -37.13 28.65 -5.35
N ARG A 494 -37.04 29.83 -5.98
CA ARG A 494 -37.72 31.05 -5.51
C ARG A 494 -39.23 30.87 -5.38
N ARG A 495 -39.89 30.30 -6.40
CA ARG A 495 -41.34 30.05 -6.36
C ARG A 495 -41.72 29.11 -5.24
N LYS A 496 -41.06 27.95 -5.12
CA LYS A 496 -41.36 26.99 -4.05
C LYS A 496 -41.19 27.58 -2.65
N LEU A 497 -40.13 28.36 -2.42
CA LEU A 497 -39.91 29.01 -1.14
C LEU A 497 -40.97 30.07 -0.85
N ALA A 498 -41.36 30.86 -1.85
CA ALA A 498 -42.44 31.83 -1.72
C ALA A 498 -43.80 31.16 -1.45
N ASP A 499 -44.11 30.05 -2.14
CA ASP A 499 -45.35 29.28 -1.93
C ASP A 499 -45.40 28.72 -0.51
N MET A 500 -44.29 28.13 -0.04
CA MET A 500 -44.19 27.61 1.34
C MET A 500 -44.32 28.72 2.38
N ALA A 501 -43.67 29.87 2.17
CA ALA A 501 -43.76 31.01 3.08
C ALA A 501 -45.18 31.58 3.11
N GLY A 502 -45.84 31.63 1.95
CA GLY A 502 -47.23 32.06 1.81
C GLY A 502 -48.20 31.16 2.60
N ILE A 503 -48.04 29.83 2.50
CA ILE A 503 -48.87 28.88 3.26
C ILE A 503 -48.67 29.06 4.78
N GLN A 504 -47.42 29.22 5.25
CA GLN A 504 -47.15 29.45 6.68
C GLN A 504 -47.71 30.78 7.17
N LEU A 505 -47.59 31.84 6.37
CA LEU A 505 -48.17 33.14 6.69
C LEU A 505 -49.69 33.07 6.80
N GLN A 506 -50.36 32.39 5.85
CA GLN A 506 -51.82 32.18 5.90
C GLN A 506 -52.25 31.38 7.14
N ASN A 507 -51.47 30.36 7.52
CA ASN A 507 -51.73 29.59 8.75
C ASN A 507 -51.58 30.46 10.01
N LEU A 508 -50.58 31.32 10.08
CA LEU A 508 -50.40 32.26 11.19
C LEU A 508 -51.52 33.28 11.25
N VAL A 509 -51.95 33.84 10.12
CA VAL A 509 -53.10 34.75 10.04
C VAL A 509 -54.38 34.05 10.52
N ARG A 510 -54.60 32.80 10.10
CA ARG A 510 -55.77 32.01 10.55
C ARG A 510 -55.74 31.74 12.05
N LYS A 511 -54.59 31.35 12.61
CA LYS A 511 -54.42 31.14 14.05
C LYS A 511 -54.58 32.42 14.85
N SER A 512 -54.06 33.55 14.35
CA SER A 512 -54.23 34.86 14.97
C SER A 512 -55.71 35.25 15.00
N ARG A 513 -56.46 35.02 13.91
CA ARG A 513 -57.90 35.27 13.86
C ARG A 513 -58.68 34.38 14.82
N GLN A 514 -58.36 33.09 14.87
CA GLN A 514 -58.98 32.14 15.82
C GLN A 514 -58.69 32.51 17.27
N LEU A 515 -57.47 32.99 17.56
CA LEU A 515 -57.11 33.47 18.89
C LEU A 515 -57.86 34.76 19.24
N GLN A 516 -58.00 35.70 18.31
CA GLN A 516 -58.82 36.90 18.50
C GLN A 516 -60.29 36.55 18.76
N GLU A 517 -60.85 35.62 17.99
CA GLU A 517 -62.22 35.13 18.18
C GLU A 517 -62.38 34.40 19.53
N SER A 518 -61.39 33.62 19.97
CA SER A 518 -61.38 32.96 21.29
C SER A 518 -61.31 33.97 22.43
N ILE A 519 -60.40 34.94 22.36
CA ILE A 519 -60.28 36.01 23.36
C ILE A 519 -61.58 36.80 23.43
N GLN A 520 -62.18 37.13 22.28
CA GLN A 520 -63.44 37.85 22.25
C GLN A 520 -64.62 37.02 22.78
N GLN A 521 -64.62 35.70 22.60
CA GLN A 521 -65.60 34.80 23.21
C GLN A 521 -65.40 34.62 24.72
N ASP A 522 -64.16 34.61 25.20
CA ASP A 522 -63.84 34.50 26.62
C ASP A 522 -64.20 35.81 27.36
N VAL A 523 -63.91 36.97 26.76
CA VAL A 523 -64.34 38.29 27.27
C VAL A 523 -65.87 38.44 27.31
N MET A 524 -66.62 37.74 26.44
CA MET A 524 -68.09 37.72 26.45
C MET A 524 -68.68 36.68 27.41
N LYS A 525 -67.86 35.83 28.04
CA LYS A 525 -68.29 34.82 29.02
C LYS A 525 -68.03 35.21 30.48
N GLU A 526 -67.22 36.23 30.74
CA GLU A 526 -66.94 36.73 32.09
C GLU A 526 -68.01 37.71 32.57
N ASP A 527 -69.19 37.17 32.85
CA ASP A 527 -70.19 37.74 33.77
C ASP A 527 -70.54 36.70 34.87
N CYS A 528 -69.56 35.91 35.30
CA CYS A 528 -69.70 34.94 36.38
C CYS A 528 -68.45 34.93 37.28
N VAL A 529 -68.65 35.39 38.52
CA VAL A 529 -67.70 35.42 39.64
C VAL A 529 -67.36 34.01 40.13
N TYR A 530 -66.09 33.81 40.49
CA TYR A 530 -65.51 33.18 41.71
C TYR A 530 -64.06 32.79 41.36
N VAL A 531 -63.02 32.85 42.19
CA VAL A 531 -62.70 33.41 43.51
C VAL A 531 -61.18 33.25 43.63
N SER A 532 -60.50 34.21 44.25
CA SER A 532 -59.08 34.10 44.61
C SER A 532 -58.88 33.10 45.74
N ASP A 533 -57.92 32.17 45.60
CA ASP A 533 -57.09 31.69 46.70
C ASP A 533 -55.67 31.38 46.17
N PHE A 534 -54.68 31.92 46.90
CA PHE A 534 -53.22 31.82 46.73
C PHE A 534 -52.75 30.33 46.83
N GLU A 535 -51.60 29.84 46.30
CA GLU A 535 -50.19 30.20 46.54
C GLU A 535 -49.23 29.54 45.50
N ASP A 536 -48.06 30.17 45.31
CA ASP A 536 -46.74 29.62 44.95
C ASP A 536 -46.49 28.81 43.65
N ARG A 537 -45.80 29.45 42.69
CA ARG A 537 -44.37 29.21 42.37
C ARG A 537 -43.92 30.08 41.19
N GLY A 538 -42.72 30.65 41.34
CA GLY A 538 -42.08 31.53 40.35
C GLY A 538 -41.73 30.88 39.01
N TYR A 539 -41.09 31.72 38.20
CA TYR A 539 -40.66 31.59 36.80
C TYR A 539 -41.60 32.27 35.80
N MET A 540 -41.01 33.19 35.02
CA MET A 540 -41.59 34.00 33.92
C MET A 540 -41.97 35.44 34.26
N ASN A 541 -40.96 36.25 34.61
CA ASN A 541 -40.94 37.65 34.23
C ASN A 541 -39.68 37.91 33.41
N ASN A 542 -39.86 38.12 32.09
CA ASN A 542 -39.03 38.96 31.21
C ASN A 542 -39.39 38.81 29.70
N PHE A 543 -40.69 38.63 29.35
CA PHE A 543 -41.06 38.52 27.93
C PHE A 543 -41.94 39.64 27.36
N PHE A 544 -42.50 40.56 28.15
CA PHE A 544 -43.17 41.72 27.57
C PHE A 544 -43.01 42.97 28.45
N GLY A 545 -42.17 43.90 27.98
CA GLY A 545 -42.08 45.28 28.45
C GLY A 545 -42.28 46.22 27.27
N SER A 546 -43.53 46.63 27.08
CA SER A 546 -44.05 47.86 26.46
C SER A 546 -43.15 48.72 25.58
N THR A 547 -43.56 48.91 24.31
CA THR A 547 -44.22 50.16 23.84
C THR A 547 -44.72 49.94 22.41
N PHE A 548 -46.03 49.74 22.29
CA PHE A 548 -46.77 49.87 21.03
C PHE A 548 -47.15 51.35 20.92
N ASP A 549 -46.68 52.04 19.87
CA ASP A 549 -47.41 53.19 19.33
C ASP A 549 -47.04 53.46 17.86
N SER A 550 -48.10 53.77 17.11
CA SER A 550 -48.23 54.31 15.75
C SER A 550 -47.63 53.53 14.56
N TYR A 551 -48.50 52.79 13.86
CA TYR A 551 -48.45 52.64 12.40
C TYR A 551 -49.73 53.26 11.82
N SER A 552 -49.64 54.52 11.44
CA SER A 552 -50.50 55.14 10.43
C SER A 552 -49.58 55.90 9.48
N ASP A 553 -49.88 55.78 8.19
CA ASP A 553 -49.21 56.36 7.03
C ASP A 553 -48.06 55.55 6.45
N PHE A 554 -48.33 54.79 5.39
CA PHE A 554 -47.65 55.01 4.12
C PHE A 554 -48.56 54.64 2.94
N VAL A 555 -48.95 55.70 2.24
CA VAL A 555 -49.67 55.73 0.97
C VAL A 555 -48.80 55.17 -0.16
N SER A 556 -49.46 54.52 -1.13
CA SER A 556 -48.90 54.07 -2.41
C SER A 556 -48.03 55.13 -3.11
N ARG A 557 -46.83 54.73 -3.54
CA ARG A 557 -46.22 55.25 -4.77
C ARG A 557 -45.66 54.11 -5.61
N ARG A 558 -46.23 53.96 -6.80
CA ARG A 558 -45.62 53.28 -7.94
C ARG A 558 -44.51 54.19 -8.47
N GLU A 559 -43.27 53.70 -8.52
CA GLU A 559 -42.28 54.23 -9.46
C GLU A 559 -41.61 53.08 -10.21
N VAL A 560 -41.56 53.30 -11.52
CA VAL A 560 -40.97 52.46 -12.55
C VAL A 560 -39.47 52.75 -12.56
N VAL A 561 -38.62 51.71 -12.51
CA VAL A 561 -37.19 51.86 -12.78
C VAL A 561 -36.90 51.26 -14.14
N ILE A 562 -36.54 52.14 -15.07
CA ILE A 562 -35.94 51.83 -16.37
C ILE A 562 -34.44 51.57 -16.13
N LEU A 563 -33.90 50.63 -16.90
CA LEU A 563 -32.50 50.23 -16.94
C LEU A 563 -31.60 51.36 -17.46
N ASP A 564 -30.46 51.54 -16.80
CA ASP A 564 -29.14 51.68 -17.44
C ASP A 564 -28.15 50.74 -16.74
#